data_AF-A0A0E9X9U4-F1
#
_entry.id   AF-A0A0E9X9U4-F1
#
_cell.length_a   1.000
_cell.length_b   1.000
_cell.length_c   1.000
_cell.angle_alpha   90.00
_cell.angle_beta   90.00
_cell.angle_gamma   90.00
#
_symmetry.space_group_name_H-M   'P 1'
#
loop_
_entity.id
_entity.type
_entity.pdbx_description
1 polymer ?
#
loop_
_entity_poly.entity_id
_entity_poly.type
_entity_poly.pdbx_seq_one_letter_code
_entity_poly.pdbx_strand_id
1 'polypeptide(L)'
;MTDTKRLAFSIIQFLHNQLDSGGLSSDAQESLEVAIQCLETAFDVSIEDKSLAVAQTLPEIFATASVTTPQINVNSVPFTPTEEEVAEAERLKTEGNDRMKEENFSEAVEFYSKAIEINPQNAVYYCNRAAAYSKLGNYAGAVQD
;
A
#
# COMPACT_ATOMS: atom_id res chain seq x y z
N MET A 1 -0.76 -27.56 15.76
CA MET A 1 -1.10 -27.06 17.13
C MET A 1 -0.08 -26.05 17.61
N THR A 2 1.22 -26.33 17.54
CA THR A 2 2.30 -25.43 17.97
C THR A 2 2.31 -24.07 17.26
N ASP A 3 2.14 -24.03 15.94
CA ASP A 3 2.18 -22.76 15.19
C ASP A 3 0.98 -21.86 15.49
N THR A 4 -0.21 -22.47 15.68
CA THR A 4 -1.41 -21.76 16.12
C THR A 4 -1.21 -21.13 17.50
N LYS A 5 -0.60 -21.87 18.44
CA LYS A 5 -0.27 -21.35 19.77
C LYS A 5 0.77 -20.23 19.71
N ARG A 6 1.80 -20.34 18.85
CA ARG A 6 2.79 -19.28 18.61
C ARG A 6 2.16 -18.00 18.03
N LEU A 7 1.19 -18.14 17.12
CA LEU A 7 0.45 -17.00 16.58
C LEU A 7 -0.40 -16.34 17.67
N ALA A 8 -1.17 -17.11 18.43
CA ALA A 8 -1.96 -16.60 19.55
C ALA A 8 -1.08 -15.88 20.59
N PHE A 9 0.07 -16.48 20.95
CA PHE A 9 1.07 -15.87 21.82
C PHE A 9 1.57 -14.52 21.29
N SER A 10 1.86 -14.42 19.98
CA SER A 10 2.31 -13.19 19.35
C SER A 10 1.26 -12.07 19.40
N ILE A 11 -0.02 -12.43 19.28
CA ILE A 11 -1.15 -11.49 19.44
C ILE A 11 -1.24 -11.03 20.89
N ILE A 12 -1.24 -11.96 21.85
CA ILE A 12 -1.30 -11.65 23.29
C ILE A 12 -0.13 -10.74 23.71
N GLN A 13 1.10 -11.03 23.26
CA GLN A 13 2.26 -10.20 23.52
C GLN A 13 2.10 -8.78 22.95
N PHE A 14 1.52 -8.64 21.76
CA PHE A 14 1.22 -7.32 21.19
C PHE A 14 0.20 -6.55 22.04
N LEU A 15 -0.87 -7.21 22.50
CA LEU A 15 -1.90 -6.58 23.33
C LEU A 15 -1.35 -6.10 24.69
N HIS A 16 -0.50 -6.90 25.34
CA HIS A 16 0.19 -6.48 26.56
C HIS A 16 1.06 -5.23 26.34
N ASN A 17 1.84 -5.20 25.25
CA ASN A 17 2.64 -4.02 24.92
C ASN A 17 1.78 -2.77 24.71
N GLN A 18 0.55 -2.91 24.18
CA GLN A 18 -0.38 -1.78 24.05
C GLN A 18 -0.88 -1.28 25.41
N LEU A 19 -1.16 -2.17 26.37
CA LEU A 19 -1.49 -1.79 27.74
C LEU A 19 -0.36 -1.00 28.41
N ASP A 20 0.89 -1.46 28.24
CA ASP A 20 2.08 -0.82 28.84
C ASP A 20 2.40 0.55 28.23
N SER A 21 2.06 0.77 26.96
CA SER A 21 2.37 2.00 26.22
C SER A 21 1.61 3.25 26.67
N GLY A 22 0.57 3.12 27.50
CA GLY A 22 -0.12 4.23 28.16
C GLY A 22 -0.93 5.17 27.24
N GLY A 23 -1.16 4.82 25.97
CA GLY A 23 -1.90 5.63 25.00
C GLY A 23 -3.40 5.35 24.91
N LEU A 24 -3.92 4.41 25.70
CA LEU A 24 -5.31 3.94 25.64
C LEU A 24 -6.17 4.60 26.73
N SER A 25 -7.47 4.77 26.45
CA SER A 25 -8.45 5.15 27.48
C SER A 25 -8.68 3.99 28.46
N SER A 26 -9.18 4.31 29.67
CA SER A 26 -9.52 3.29 30.70
C SER A 26 -10.43 2.19 30.14
N ASP A 27 -11.52 2.57 29.46
CA ASP A 27 -12.45 1.62 28.85
C ASP A 27 -11.78 0.71 27.80
N ALA A 28 -10.81 1.26 27.05
CA ALA A 28 -10.07 0.49 26.05
C ALA A 28 -9.06 -0.45 26.70
N GLN A 29 -8.44 -0.06 27.81
CA GLN A 29 -7.55 -0.93 28.60
C GLN A 29 -8.33 -2.12 29.18
N GLU A 30 -9.47 -1.88 29.82
CA GLU A 30 -10.34 -2.94 30.35
C GLU A 30 -10.79 -3.91 29.26
N SER A 31 -11.20 -3.38 28.10
CA SER A 31 -11.59 -4.20 26.95
C SER A 31 -10.43 -5.07 26.45
N LEU A 32 -9.21 -4.56 26.50
CA LEU A 32 -8.02 -5.26 26.04
C LEU A 32 -7.59 -6.36 27.01
N GLU A 33 -7.69 -6.13 28.32
CA GLU A 33 -7.46 -7.14 29.35
C GLU A 33 -8.43 -8.32 29.18
N VAL A 34 -9.71 -8.05 28.93
CA VAL A 34 -10.70 -9.11 28.64
C VAL A 34 -10.34 -9.88 27.38
N ALA A 35 -9.92 -9.18 26.32
CA ALA A 35 -9.51 -9.83 25.07
C ALA A 35 -8.30 -10.76 25.26
N ILE A 36 -7.30 -10.33 26.04
CA ILE A 36 -6.13 -11.13 26.40
C ILE A 36 -6.57 -12.41 27.10
N GLN A 37 -7.38 -12.31 28.16
CA GLN A 37 -7.84 -13.47 28.92
C GLN A 37 -8.64 -14.46 28.07
N CYS A 38 -9.47 -13.95 27.15
CA CYS A 38 -10.21 -14.78 26.20
C CYS A 38 -9.27 -15.56 25.27
N LEU A 39 -8.22 -14.92 24.75
CA LEU A 39 -7.24 -15.56 23.86
C LEU A 39 -6.39 -16.60 24.61
N GLU A 40 -5.91 -16.27 25.80
CA GLU A 40 -5.16 -17.21 26.65
C GLU A 40 -5.97 -18.48 26.93
N THR A 41 -7.24 -18.32 27.28
CA THR A 41 -8.16 -19.43 27.56
C THR A 41 -8.49 -20.24 26.31
N ALA A 42 -8.78 -19.58 25.19
CA ALA A 42 -9.21 -20.25 23.96
C ALA A 42 -8.08 -21.07 23.31
N PHE A 43 -6.84 -20.61 23.44
CA PHE A 43 -5.68 -21.25 22.80
C PHE A 43 -4.79 -22.02 23.78
N ASP A 44 -5.08 -21.98 25.08
CA ASP A 44 -4.27 -22.60 26.14
C ASP A 44 -2.81 -22.12 26.03
N VAL A 45 -2.66 -20.79 26.11
CA VAL A 45 -1.42 -20.04 25.96
C VAL A 45 -1.30 -19.05 27.12
N SER A 46 -0.08 -18.80 27.61
CA SER A 46 0.22 -17.79 28.61
C SER A 46 1.41 -16.94 28.15
N ILE A 47 1.41 -15.65 28.48
CA ILE A 47 2.52 -14.74 28.19
C ILE A 47 3.85 -15.15 28.86
N GLU A 48 3.79 -15.99 29.90
CA GLU A 48 4.98 -16.48 30.60
C GLU A 48 5.71 -17.60 29.82
N ASP A 49 5.04 -18.24 28.86
CA ASP A 49 5.61 -19.32 28.06
C ASP A 49 6.51 -18.80 26.93
N LYS A 50 7.75 -18.44 27.32
CA LYS A 50 8.79 -17.97 26.39
C LYS A 50 9.16 -18.98 25.30
N SER A 51 8.76 -20.25 25.41
CA SER A 51 9.03 -21.25 24.35
C SER A 51 8.22 -20.98 23.07
N LEU A 52 7.12 -20.24 23.20
CA LEU A 52 6.24 -19.81 22.11
C LEU A 52 6.71 -18.51 21.44
N ALA A 53 7.68 -17.81 22.02
CA ALA A 53 8.24 -16.59 21.44
C ALA A 53 8.83 -16.86 20.05
N VAL A 54 8.68 -15.87 19.17
CA VAL A 54 9.16 -15.88 17.78
C VAL A 54 10.16 -14.75 17.57
N ALA A 55 11.01 -14.88 16.55
CA ALA A 55 12.12 -13.95 16.31
C ALA A 55 11.66 -12.54 15.88
N GLN A 56 10.51 -12.43 15.21
CA GLN A 56 9.94 -11.16 14.76
C GLN A 56 8.63 -10.91 15.50
N THR A 57 8.42 -9.67 15.92
CA THR A 57 7.17 -9.24 16.57
C THR A 57 6.05 -9.03 15.55
N LEU A 58 4.81 -9.08 16.01
CA LEU A 58 3.64 -8.87 15.15
C LEU A 58 3.68 -7.51 14.41
N PRO A 59 4.07 -6.37 15.04
CA PRO A 59 4.24 -5.11 14.32
C PRO A 59 5.33 -5.14 13.23
N GLU A 60 6.45 -5.82 13.45
CA GLU A 60 7.54 -5.94 12.46
C GLU A 60 7.12 -6.80 11.26
N ILE A 61 6.42 -7.90 11.52
CA ILE A 61 5.83 -8.76 10.47
C ILE A 61 4.82 -7.94 9.67
N PHE A 62 3.94 -7.21 10.35
CA PHE A 62 2.96 -6.35 9.70
C PHE A 62 3.62 -5.27 8.85
N ALA A 63 4.62 -4.56 9.38
CA ALA A 63 5.37 -3.55 8.63
C ALA A 63 6.00 -4.14 7.37
N THR A 64 6.61 -5.32 7.46
CA THR A 64 7.23 -6.01 6.32
C THR A 64 6.16 -6.44 5.29
N ALA A 65 5.03 -6.97 5.75
CA ALA A 65 3.94 -7.39 4.88
C ALA A 65 3.25 -6.20 4.19
N SER A 66 3.07 -5.08 4.91
CA SER A 66 2.49 -3.85 4.36
C SER A 66 3.35 -3.20 3.27
N VAL A 67 4.67 -3.43 3.28
CA VAL A 67 5.59 -2.99 2.21
C VAL A 67 5.52 -3.89 0.97
N THR A 68 5.02 -5.14 1.11
CA THR A 68 5.04 -6.15 0.03
C THR A 68 3.74 -6.23 -0.78
N THR A 69 2.66 -5.58 -0.34
CA THR A 69 1.58 -5.15 -1.25
C THR A 69 2.18 -4.16 -2.24
N PRO A 70 1.84 -4.17 -3.56
CA PRO A 70 2.15 -3.04 -4.43
C PRO A 70 1.57 -1.79 -3.75
N GLN A 71 2.44 -0.99 -3.15
CA GLN A 71 2.02 0.18 -2.42
C GLN A 71 1.54 1.20 -3.44
N ILE A 72 0.21 1.32 -3.55
CA ILE A 72 -0.39 2.65 -3.50
C ILE A 72 -0.01 3.19 -2.12
N ASN A 73 1.12 3.88 -2.08
CA ASN A 73 1.66 4.50 -0.87
C ASN A 73 0.78 5.69 -0.49
N VAL A 74 -0.09 5.50 0.51
CA VAL A 74 -0.97 6.57 1.02
C VAL A 74 -0.35 7.37 2.18
N ASN A 75 0.94 7.13 2.53
CA ASN A 75 1.62 7.85 3.63
C ASN A 75 3.05 8.34 3.27
N SER A 76 3.37 8.50 1.99
CA SER A 76 4.15 9.68 1.60
C SER A 76 3.18 10.88 1.62
N VAL A 77 3.70 12.07 1.95
CA VAL A 77 3.11 13.40 1.65
C VAL A 77 1.98 13.29 0.62
N PRO A 78 0.75 13.84 0.83
CA PRO A 78 -0.28 13.76 -0.19
C PRO A 78 0.35 14.15 -1.52
N PHE A 79 0.47 13.18 -2.43
CA PHE A 79 0.91 13.41 -3.79
C PHE A 79 -0.28 14.07 -4.48
N THR A 80 -0.57 15.28 -4.04
CA THR A 80 -1.34 16.27 -4.73
C THR A 80 -0.28 17.08 -5.43
N PRO A 81 0.01 16.81 -6.72
CA PRO A 81 0.90 17.66 -7.48
C PRO A 81 0.41 19.10 -7.33
N THR A 82 1.35 20.01 -7.12
CA THR A 82 1.08 21.44 -7.08
C THR A 82 0.35 21.88 -8.34
N GLU A 83 -0.34 23.01 -8.30
CA GLU A 83 -1.04 23.54 -9.47
C GLU A 83 -0.12 23.70 -10.69
N GLU A 84 1.15 24.02 -10.46
CA GLU A 84 2.19 24.10 -11.48
C GLU A 84 2.55 22.73 -12.07
N GLU A 85 2.71 21.70 -11.24
CA GLU A 85 2.95 20.32 -11.69
C GLU A 85 1.74 19.76 -12.44
N VAL A 86 0.52 20.05 -11.99
CA VAL A 86 -0.70 19.69 -12.73
C VAL A 86 -0.74 20.38 -14.09
N ALA A 87 -0.41 21.67 -14.16
CA ALA A 87 -0.34 22.38 -15.43
C ALA A 87 0.73 21.78 -16.36
N GLU A 88 1.88 21.36 -15.84
CA GLU A 88 2.92 20.69 -16.63
C GLU A 88 2.48 19.32 -17.12
N ALA A 89 1.86 18.49 -16.28
CA ALA A 89 1.31 17.20 -16.70
C ALA A 89 0.25 17.35 -17.80
N GLU A 90 -0.60 18.39 -17.71
CA GLU A 90 -1.58 18.70 -18.73
C GLU A 90 -0.95 19.22 -20.04
N ARG A 91 0.18 19.95 -19.97
CA ARG A 91 0.97 20.31 -21.15
C ARG A 91 1.55 19.08 -21.83
N LEU A 92 2.17 18.17 -21.07
CA LEU A 92 2.72 16.91 -21.57
C LEU A 92 1.63 16.03 -22.21
N LYS A 93 0.46 15.92 -21.58
CA LYS A 93 -0.70 15.24 -22.19
C LYS A 93 -1.09 15.88 -23.52
N THR A 94 -1.09 17.21 -23.61
CA THR A 94 -1.45 17.92 -24.83
C THR A 94 -0.43 17.67 -25.95
N GLU A 95 0.86 17.71 -25.64
CA GLU A 95 1.91 17.36 -26.60
C GLU A 95 1.77 15.90 -27.05
N GLY A 96 1.52 14.96 -26.13
CA GLY A 96 1.23 13.56 -26.48
C GLY A 96 0.04 13.43 -27.42
N ASN A 97 -1.02 14.21 -27.22
CA ASN A 97 -2.18 14.25 -28.11
C ASN A 97 -1.84 14.80 -29.50
N ASP A 98 -0.92 15.75 -29.60
CA ASP A 98 -0.47 16.26 -30.89
C ASP A 98 0.38 15.22 -31.62
N ARG A 99 1.24 14.49 -30.90
CA ARG A 99 1.95 13.32 -31.45
C ARG A 99 1.01 12.22 -31.92
N MET A 100 -0.11 11.99 -31.22
CA MET A 100 -1.16 11.07 -31.69
C MET A 100 -1.79 11.50 -33.02
N LYS A 101 -1.98 12.81 -33.24
CA LYS A 101 -2.52 13.34 -34.52
C LYS A 101 -1.51 13.25 -35.65
N GLU A 102 -0.23 13.37 -35.34
CA GLU A 102 0.88 13.18 -36.28
C GLU A 102 1.18 11.70 -36.58
N GLU A 103 0.44 10.76 -35.95
CA GLU A 103 0.70 9.31 -35.99
C GLU A 103 2.07 8.90 -35.42
N ASN A 104 2.72 9.80 -34.67
CA ASN A 104 3.97 9.58 -33.95
C ASN A 104 3.71 8.91 -32.59
N PHE A 105 3.18 7.69 -32.63
CA PHE A 105 2.68 7.01 -31.43
C PHE A 105 3.76 6.68 -30.38
N SER A 106 5.02 6.46 -30.80
CA SER A 106 6.13 6.25 -29.87
C SER A 106 6.40 7.49 -29.01
N GLU A 107 6.49 8.67 -29.61
CA GLU A 107 6.65 9.93 -28.87
C GLU A 107 5.42 10.23 -28.02
N ALA A 108 4.20 9.90 -28.50
CA ALA A 108 2.99 10.03 -27.70
C ALA A 108 3.07 9.22 -26.39
N VAL A 109 3.55 7.97 -26.45
CA VAL A 109 3.78 7.13 -25.26
C VAL A 109 4.76 7.79 -24.29
N GLU A 110 5.84 8.39 -24.78
CA GLU A 110 6.83 9.07 -23.93
C GLU A 110 6.21 10.27 -23.20
N PHE A 111 5.46 11.11 -23.91
CA PHE A 111 4.80 12.28 -23.31
C PHE A 111 3.75 11.88 -22.26
N TYR A 112 2.92 10.87 -22.54
CA TYR A 112 1.98 10.38 -21.53
C TYR A 112 2.68 9.74 -20.34
N SER A 113 3.81 9.06 -20.54
CA SER A 113 4.60 8.49 -19.45
C SER A 113 5.17 9.57 -18.54
N LYS A 114 5.69 10.68 -19.11
CA LYS A 114 6.12 11.85 -18.33
C LYS A 114 4.96 12.49 -17.56
N ALA A 115 3.78 12.59 -18.16
CA ALA A 115 2.59 13.09 -17.46
C ALA A 115 2.17 12.18 -16.28
N ILE A 116 2.30 10.85 -16.45
CA ILE A 116 2.05 9.86 -15.40
C ILE A 116 3.05 9.97 -14.25
N GLU A 117 4.33 10.22 -14.54
CA GLU A 117 5.35 10.45 -13.50
C GLU A 117 5.01 11.67 -12.62
N ILE A 118 4.40 12.70 -13.19
CA ILE A 118 4.02 13.93 -12.48
C ILE A 118 2.65 13.84 -11.80
N ASN A 119 1.69 13.14 -12.40
CA ASN A 119 0.38 12.91 -11.80
C ASN A 119 -0.14 11.49 -12.10
N PRO A 120 0.30 10.49 -11.31
CA PRO A 120 -0.03 9.09 -11.54
C PRO A 120 -1.48 8.75 -11.17
N GLN A 121 -2.23 9.68 -10.58
CA GLN A 121 -3.64 9.50 -10.23
C GLN A 121 -4.58 9.88 -11.38
N ASN A 122 -4.09 10.54 -12.43
CA ASN A 122 -4.92 10.94 -13.56
C ASN A 122 -5.08 9.78 -14.56
N ALA A 123 -6.23 9.10 -14.49
CA ALA A 123 -6.56 7.98 -15.37
C ALA A 123 -6.54 8.34 -16.87
N VAL A 124 -6.72 9.62 -17.24
CA VAL A 124 -6.72 10.04 -18.65
C VAL A 124 -5.38 9.77 -19.31
N TYR A 125 -4.26 9.91 -18.58
CA TYR A 125 -2.94 9.70 -19.16
C TYR A 125 -2.69 8.24 -19.51
N TYR A 126 -3.16 7.32 -18.67
CA TYR A 126 -3.10 5.87 -18.92
C TYR A 126 -4.01 5.50 -20.09
N CYS A 127 -5.25 5.98 -20.14
CA CYS A 127 -6.14 5.75 -21.28
C CYS A 127 -5.53 6.21 -22.61
N ASN A 128 -4.88 7.38 -22.61
CA ASN A 128 -4.25 7.90 -23.82
C ASN A 128 -2.99 7.12 -24.20
N ARG A 129 -2.18 6.68 -23.22
CA ARG A 129 -1.01 5.81 -23.46
C ARG A 129 -1.42 4.44 -23.95
N ALA A 130 -2.49 3.85 -23.42
CA ALA A 130 -3.07 2.60 -23.90
C ALA A 130 -3.54 2.71 -25.36
N ALA A 131 -4.13 3.85 -25.73
CA ALA A 131 -4.49 4.12 -27.12
C ALA A 131 -3.25 4.21 -28.03
N ALA A 132 -2.19 4.87 -27.59
CA ALA A 132 -0.92 4.95 -28.32
C ALA A 132 -0.26 3.55 -28.47
N TYR A 133 -0.23 2.76 -27.40
CA TYR A 133 0.23 1.37 -27.43
C TYR A 133 -0.58 0.51 -28.41
N SER A 134 -1.92 0.68 -28.43
CA SER A 134 -2.79 -0.02 -29.37
C SER A 134 -2.45 0.33 -30.83
N LYS A 135 -2.11 1.60 -31.11
CA LYS A 135 -1.68 2.05 -32.44
C LYS A 135 -0.31 1.53 -32.84
N LEU A 136 0.59 1.31 -31.89
CA LEU A 136 1.88 0.64 -32.10
C LEU A 136 1.78 -0.88 -32.23
N GLY A 137 0.59 -1.47 -32.03
CA GLY A 137 0.41 -2.93 -31.96
C GLY A 137 0.91 -3.57 -30.66
N ASN A 138 1.27 -2.77 -29.66
CA ASN A 138 1.62 -3.24 -28.33
C ASN A 138 0.36 -3.48 -27.48
N TYR A 139 -0.41 -4.51 -27.82
CA TYR A 139 -1.66 -4.81 -27.11
C TYR A 139 -1.44 -5.23 -25.65
N ALA A 140 -0.31 -5.87 -25.35
CA ALA A 140 0.03 -6.24 -23.98
C ALA A 140 0.23 -4.99 -23.11
N GLY A 141 0.97 -3.99 -23.61
CA GLY A 141 1.11 -2.70 -22.94
C GLY A 141 -0.22 -1.96 -22.80
N ALA A 142 -1.07 -2.01 -23.83
CA ALA A 142 -2.39 -1.37 -23.78
C ALA A 142 -3.36 -1.99 -22.76
N VAL A 143 -3.24 -3.30 -22.47
CA VAL A 143 -4.05 -4.00 -21.46
C VAL A 143 -3.50 -3.79 -20.04
N GLN A 144 -2.20 -3.51 -19.93
CA GLN A 144 -1.55 -3.27 -18.64
C GLN A 144 -1.84 -1.86 -18.09
N ASP A 145 -2.04 -0.88 -18.97
CA ASP A 145 -2.51 0.47 -18.63
C ASP A 145 -3.99 0.47 -18.20
#